data_AF-W4QAN7-F1
#
_entry.id   AF-W4QAN7-F1
#
_cell.length_a   1.000
_cell.length_b   1.000
_cell.length_c   1.000
_cell.angle_alpha   90.00
_cell.angle_beta   90.00
_cell.angle_gamma   90.00
#
_symmetry.space_group_name_H-M   'P 1'
#
loop_
_entity.id
_entity.type
_entity.pdbx_description
1 polymer ?
#
loop_
_entity_poly.entity_id
_entity_poly.type
_entity_poly.pdbx_seq_one_letter_code
_entity_poly.pdbx_strand_id
1 'polypeptide(L)'
;MATILLGDNNNNRDVRTHEIIAITNTLGGVYKLQATTGFINKTLSERQLVAEKILSMGIDKVSSLMFDLETNVLPSQDENFQCIVSPECQKPELDSCKDCPFSVPNFYAISSLVEGVKESVYEFVKEIEPSSFEGEKTRLMNCLYKDMDNLERAMQKFGQNEVFNFFENGEEEYNQLLNLLDEVQSRTSEDFEQYLTYSPIYLP
;
A
#
# COMPACT_ATOMS: atom_id res chain seq x y z
N MET A 1 -28.29 -6.07 14.41
CA MET A 1 -27.90 -7.50 14.28
C MET A 1 -28.18 -8.04 12.87
N ALA A 2 -29.41 -7.96 12.35
CA ALA A 2 -29.72 -8.43 10.99
C ALA A 2 -29.10 -7.60 9.85
N THR A 3 -29.04 -6.28 9.99
CA THR A 3 -28.70 -5.35 8.89
C THR A 3 -27.28 -5.48 8.35
N ILE A 4 -26.31 -5.90 9.17
CA ILE A 4 -24.90 -6.06 8.76
C ILE A 4 -24.70 -7.35 7.94
N LEU A 5 -25.51 -8.39 8.19
CA LEU A 5 -25.39 -9.68 7.52
C LEU A 5 -26.40 -9.88 6.38
N LEU A 6 -27.57 -9.23 6.45
CA LEU A 6 -28.69 -9.44 5.53
C LEU A 6 -28.96 -8.25 4.61
N GLY A 7 -28.25 -7.13 4.78
CA GLY A 7 -28.53 -5.91 4.04
C GLY A 7 -29.88 -5.29 4.39
N ASP A 8 -30.40 -4.44 3.50
CA ASP A 8 -31.64 -3.69 3.72
C ASP A 8 -32.87 -4.60 3.89
N ASN A 9 -33.75 -4.23 4.82
CA ASN A 9 -34.86 -5.06 5.27
C ASN A 9 -35.84 -5.39 4.14
N ASN A 10 -35.87 -6.65 3.72
CA ASN A 10 -36.97 -7.19 2.94
C ASN A 10 -38.17 -7.45 3.90
N ASN A 11 -39.31 -6.79 3.66
CA ASN A 11 -40.49 -6.86 4.54
C ASN A 11 -41.23 -8.21 4.52
N ASN A 12 -40.77 -9.17 3.73
CA ASN A 12 -41.37 -10.49 3.62
C ASN A 12 -40.89 -11.44 4.74
N ARG A 13 -41.81 -11.86 5.61
CA ARG A 13 -41.53 -12.74 6.77
C ARG A 13 -41.01 -14.12 6.40
N ASP A 14 -41.46 -14.70 5.29
CA ASP A 14 -41.07 -16.06 4.90
C ASP A 14 -39.62 -16.09 4.41
N VAL A 15 -39.23 -15.05 3.67
CA VAL A 15 -37.86 -14.82 3.20
C VAL A 15 -36.92 -14.66 4.39
N ARG A 16 -37.29 -13.80 5.36
CA ARG A 16 -36.51 -13.59 6.58
C ARG A 16 -36.34 -14.85 7.41
N THR A 17 -37.37 -15.70 7.47
CA THR A 17 -37.29 -16.98 8.20
C THR A 17 -36.31 -17.93 7.54
N HIS A 18 -36.33 -18.03 6.21
CA HIS A 18 -35.37 -18.84 5.45
C HIS A 18 -33.94 -18.31 5.59
N GLU A 19 -33.74 -16.99 5.53
CA GLU A 19 -32.46 -16.33 5.74
C GLU A 19 -31.88 -16.60 7.14
N ILE A 20 -32.70 -16.48 8.19
CA ILE A 20 -32.27 -16.75 9.58
C ILE A 20 -31.86 -18.22 9.74
N ILE A 21 -32.64 -19.16 9.20
CA ILE A 21 -32.33 -20.59 9.26
C ILE A 21 -31.03 -20.88 8.50
N ALA A 22 -30.88 -20.32 7.29
CA ALA A 22 -29.67 -20.48 6.49
C ALA A 22 -28.43 -20.00 7.23
N ILE A 23 -28.43 -18.75 7.73
CA ILE A 23 -27.29 -18.18 8.46
C ILE A 23 -26.98 -18.98 9.72
N THR A 24 -28.01 -19.37 10.48
CA THR A 24 -27.82 -20.15 11.72
C THR A 24 -27.18 -21.51 11.44
N ASN A 25 -27.59 -22.18 10.36
CA ASN A 25 -27.01 -23.45 9.96
C ASN A 25 -25.58 -23.30 9.44
N THR A 26 -25.31 -22.28 8.62
CA THR A 26 -23.99 -22.05 8.03
C THR A 26 -22.95 -21.65 9.08
N LEU A 27 -23.31 -20.79 10.03
CA LEU A 27 -22.40 -20.32 11.08
C LEU A 27 -22.33 -21.25 12.29
N GLY A 28 -23.10 -22.35 12.30
CA GLY A 28 -23.04 -23.38 13.33
C GLY A 28 -23.72 -23.01 14.65
N GLY A 29 -24.84 -22.28 14.58
CA GLY A 29 -25.72 -21.97 15.71
C GLY A 29 -25.60 -20.53 16.24
N VAL A 30 -26.56 -20.18 17.11
CA VAL A 30 -26.75 -18.81 17.64
C VAL A 30 -25.51 -18.27 18.37
N TYR A 31 -24.83 -19.11 19.15
CA TYR A 31 -23.64 -18.70 19.90
C TYR A 31 -22.46 -18.33 18.99
N LYS A 32 -22.20 -19.12 17.95
CA LYS A 32 -21.16 -18.82 16.96
C LYS A 32 -21.51 -17.59 16.15
N LEU A 33 -22.77 -17.44 15.77
CA LEU A 33 -23.26 -16.23 15.11
C LEU A 33 -23.02 -14.98 15.95
N GLN A 34 -23.30 -15.03 17.26
CA GLN A 34 -23.06 -13.93 18.16
C GLN A 34 -21.56 -13.62 18.31
N ALA A 35 -20.71 -14.64 18.42
CA ALA A 35 -19.26 -14.48 18.46
C ALA A 35 -18.72 -13.87 17.15
N THR A 36 -19.14 -14.37 15.99
CA THR A 36 -18.80 -13.84 14.67
C THR A 36 -19.26 -12.39 14.51
N THR A 37 -20.48 -12.07 14.94
CA THR A 37 -20.99 -10.69 14.89
C THR A 37 -20.20 -9.77 15.81
N GLY A 38 -19.85 -10.24 17.02
CA GLY A 38 -19.00 -9.50 17.95
C GLY A 38 -17.62 -9.20 17.36
N PHE A 39 -17.01 -10.21 16.71
CA PHE A 39 -15.75 -10.04 15.99
C PHE A 39 -15.85 -9.02 14.86
N ILE A 40 -16.85 -9.16 13.97
CA ILE A 40 -17.06 -8.23 12.85
C ILE A 40 -17.23 -6.79 13.35
N ASN A 41 -18.08 -6.59 14.36
CA ASN A 41 -18.30 -5.26 14.92
C ASN A 41 -17.03 -4.66 15.54
N LYS A 42 -16.23 -5.48 16.22
CA LYS A 42 -14.94 -5.04 16.78
C LYS A 42 -14.00 -4.59 15.65
N THR A 43 -13.85 -5.39 14.60
CA THR A 43 -13.00 -5.07 13.44
C THR A 43 -13.48 -3.82 12.71
N LEU A 44 -14.80 -3.65 12.53
CA LEU A 44 -15.37 -2.44 11.93
C LEU A 44 -15.07 -1.20 12.77
N SER A 45 -15.22 -1.30 14.10
CA SER A 45 -14.88 -0.21 15.02
C SER A 45 -13.40 0.14 14.95
N GLU A 46 -12.51 -0.85 14.89
CA GLU A 46 -11.06 -0.64 14.75
C GLU A 46 -10.71 0.07 13.44
N ARG A 47 -11.30 -0.35 12.32
CA ARG A 47 -11.11 0.32 11.01
C ARG A 47 -11.63 1.75 11.02
N GLN A 48 -12.76 1.98 11.67
CA GLN A 48 -13.35 3.31 11.78
C GLN A 48 -12.43 4.27 12.56
N LEU A 49 -11.81 3.81 13.65
CA LEU A 49 -10.83 4.60 14.39
C LEU A 49 -9.65 5.05 13.53
N VAL A 50 -9.13 4.17 12.68
CA VAL A 50 -8.04 4.50 11.74
C VAL A 50 -8.51 5.52 10.70
N ALA A 51 -9.68 5.29 10.10
CA ALA A 51 -10.24 6.18 9.08
C ALA A 51 -10.52 7.58 9.64
N GLU A 52 -11.15 7.69 10.81
CA GLU A 52 -11.40 8.96 11.49
C GLU A 52 -10.10 9.70 11.78
N LYS A 53 -9.05 8.98 12.20
CA LYS A 53 -7.74 9.57 12.43
C LYS A 53 -7.16 10.17 11.15
N ILE A 54 -7.13 9.42 10.05
CA ILE A 54 -6.59 9.89 8.76
C ILE A 54 -7.40 11.08 8.24
N LEU A 55 -8.73 11.00 8.26
CA LEU A 55 -9.61 12.08 7.78
C LEU A 55 -9.48 13.36 8.63
N SER A 56 -9.14 13.24 9.92
CA SER A 56 -8.93 14.38 10.81
C SER A 56 -7.60 15.13 10.61
N MET A 57 -6.61 14.51 9.94
CA MET A 57 -5.26 15.06 9.84
C MET A 57 -5.13 16.21 8.82
N GLY A 58 -6.02 16.27 7.83
CA GLY A 58 -5.88 17.19 6.69
C GLY A 58 -4.81 16.73 5.70
N ILE A 59 -4.90 17.18 4.45
CA ILE A 59 -4.15 16.58 3.33
C ILE A 59 -2.63 16.67 3.51
N ASP A 60 -2.10 17.81 3.97
CA ASP A 60 -0.65 18.00 4.14
C ASP A 60 -0.07 17.01 5.15
N LYS A 61 -0.75 16.79 6.29
CA LYS A 61 -0.28 15.85 7.31
C LYS A 61 -0.43 14.40 6.89
N VAL A 62 -1.45 14.07 6.10
CA VAL A 62 -1.61 12.73 5.53
C VAL A 62 -0.50 12.43 4.54
N SER A 63 -0.13 13.40 3.69
CA SER A 63 1.00 13.26 2.77
C SER A 63 2.33 13.08 3.52
N SER A 64 2.57 13.84 4.60
CA SER A 64 3.74 13.63 5.45
C SER A 64 3.73 12.26 6.13
N LEU A 65 2.58 11.82 6.66
CA LEU A 65 2.44 10.50 7.27
C LEU A 65 2.73 9.38 6.27
N MET A 66 2.25 9.51 5.03
CA MET A 66 2.53 8.54 3.97
C MET A 66 4.03 8.46 3.67
N PHE A 67 4.70 9.61 3.55
CA PHE A 67 6.15 9.64 3.38
C PHE A 67 6.87 9.01 4.58
N ASP A 68 6.46 9.30 5.81
CA ASP A 68 7.06 8.71 7.00
C ASP A 68 6.84 7.20 7.10
N LEU A 69 5.69 6.72 6.61
CA LEU A 69 5.37 5.30 6.45
C LEU A 69 6.32 4.65 5.45
N GLU A 70 6.35 5.14 4.21
CA GLU A 70 7.23 4.63 3.13
C GLU A 70 8.70 4.61 3.54
N THR A 71 9.11 5.59 4.33
CA THR A 71 10.52 5.78 4.70
C THR A 71 10.91 5.06 5.98
N ASN A 72 9.99 4.32 6.60
CA ASN A 72 10.25 3.57 7.82
C ASN A 72 10.90 4.41 8.93
N VAL A 73 10.31 5.57 9.24
CA VAL A 73 10.80 6.47 10.32
C VAL A 73 9.83 6.58 11.50
N LEU A 74 8.61 6.07 11.36
CA LEU A 74 7.62 6.09 12.44
C LEU A 74 7.97 5.02 13.49
N PRO A 75 8.21 5.42 14.76
CA PRO A 75 8.56 4.47 15.80
C PRO A 75 7.36 3.57 16.18
N SER A 76 7.68 2.38 16.68
CA SER A 76 6.72 1.44 17.25
C SER A 76 7.36 0.67 18.41
N GLN A 77 6.58 -0.12 19.14
CA GLN A 77 7.07 -0.94 20.26
C GLN A 77 7.74 -2.24 19.78
N ASP A 78 7.36 -2.76 18.62
CA ASP A 78 7.86 -4.03 18.08
C ASP A 78 8.71 -3.80 16.83
N GLU A 79 9.77 -4.58 16.69
CA GLU A 79 10.56 -4.62 15.45
C GLU A 79 9.68 -4.97 14.24
N ASN A 80 9.96 -4.33 13.10
CA ASN A 80 9.23 -4.50 11.84
C ASN A 80 7.77 -3.99 11.87
N PHE A 81 7.42 -3.08 12.77
CA PHE A 81 6.16 -2.34 12.72
C PHE A 81 6.42 -0.83 12.72
N GLN A 82 5.48 -0.09 12.14
CA GLN A 82 5.39 1.37 12.20
C GLN A 82 4.04 1.77 12.78
N CYS A 83 3.98 2.92 13.45
CA CYS A 83 2.75 3.37 14.10
C CYS A 83 2.24 4.69 13.50
N ILE A 84 1.01 4.69 13.00
CA ILE A 84 0.40 5.89 12.37
C ILE A 84 0.06 6.99 13.37
N VAL A 85 0.06 6.68 14.67
CA VAL A 85 -0.15 7.64 15.76
C VAL A 85 1.12 7.89 16.57
N SER A 86 2.28 7.49 16.05
CA SER A 86 3.56 7.79 16.68
C SER A 86 3.77 9.31 16.85
N PRO A 87 4.54 9.74 17.87
CA PRO A 87 5.27 8.93 18.86
C PRO A 87 4.43 8.51 20.08
N GLU A 88 3.21 9.02 20.27
CA GLU A 88 2.40 8.78 21.46
C GLU A 88 1.47 7.56 21.28
N CYS A 89 1.91 6.40 21.80
CA CYS A 89 1.14 5.16 21.73
C CYS A 89 -0.23 5.31 22.42
N GLN A 90 -1.30 5.09 21.66
CA GLN A 90 -2.69 5.13 22.16
C GLN A 90 -3.16 3.80 22.76
N LYS A 91 -2.32 2.76 22.70
CA LYS A 91 -2.58 1.40 23.17
C LYS A 91 -1.40 0.82 23.97
N PRO A 92 -0.92 1.52 25.02
CA PRO A 92 0.22 1.05 25.81
C PRO A 92 -0.08 -0.23 26.61
N GLU A 93 -1.36 -0.60 26.75
CA GLU A 93 -1.79 -1.84 27.40
C GLU A 93 -1.59 -3.10 26.55
N LEU A 94 -1.29 -2.97 25.25
CA LEU A 94 -1.02 -4.11 24.39
C LEU A 94 0.44 -4.54 24.53
N ASP A 95 0.65 -5.85 24.67
CA ASP A 95 1.99 -6.45 24.76
C ASP A 95 2.75 -6.43 23.42
N SER A 96 2.02 -6.27 22.30
CA SER A 96 2.58 -6.28 20.94
C SER A 96 1.80 -5.35 20.00
N CYS A 97 2.52 -4.71 19.08
CA CYS A 97 1.96 -3.92 17.98
C CYS A 97 1.19 -4.78 16.97
N LYS A 98 1.40 -6.10 16.93
CA LYS A 98 0.71 -7.04 16.01
C LYS A 98 -0.80 -6.99 16.15
N ASP A 99 -1.29 -6.79 17.36
CA ASP A 99 -2.72 -6.76 17.70
C ASP A 99 -3.28 -5.33 17.74
N CYS A 100 -2.48 -4.33 17.36
CA CYS A 100 -2.86 -2.92 17.41
C CYS A 100 -3.43 -2.44 16.07
N PRO A 101 -4.62 -1.80 16.04
CA PRO A 101 -5.21 -1.30 14.79
C PRO A 101 -4.44 -0.14 14.14
N PHE A 102 -3.52 0.49 14.90
CA PHE A 102 -2.69 1.60 14.40
C PHE A 102 -1.32 1.14 13.87
N SER A 103 -1.03 -0.16 13.92
CA SER A 103 0.24 -0.70 13.45
C SER A 103 0.21 -0.96 11.95
N VAL A 104 1.36 -0.70 11.33
CA VAL A 104 1.62 -0.98 9.92
C VAL A 104 2.83 -1.93 9.89
N PRO A 105 2.66 -3.20 9.48
CA PRO A 105 3.78 -4.11 9.31
C PRO A 105 4.75 -3.59 8.23
N ASN A 106 6.04 -3.57 8.55
CA ASN A 106 7.12 -3.02 7.73
C ASN A 106 7.53 -3.96 6.57
N PHE A 107 7.34 -5.27 6.73
CA PHE A 107 7.90 -6.28 5.82
C PHE A 107 7.38 -6.21 4.37
N TYR A 108 6.24 -5.55 4.14
CA TYR A 108 5.65 -5.40 2.81
C TYR A 108 6.10 -4.12 2.09
N ALA A 109 6.72 -3.15 2.77
CA ALA A 109 7.06 -1.87 2.14
C ALA A 109 8.09 -2.04 1.02
N ILE A 110 9.14 -2.86 1.22
CA ILE A 110 10.17 -3.12 0.19
C ILE A 110 9.58 -3.93 -0.96
N SER A 111 8.79 -4.96 -0.67
CA SER A 111 8.11 -5.75 -1.71
C SER A 111 7.15 -4.91 -2.55
N SER A 112 6.35 -4.05 -1.92
CA SER A 112 5.45 -3.13 -2.63
C SER A 112 6.19 -2.07 -3.42
N LEU A 113 7.34 -1.60 -2.92
CA LEU A 113 8.19 -0.66 -3.61
C LEU A 113 8.83 -1.29 -4.86
N VAL A 114 9.33 -2.53 -4.74
CA VAL A 114 9.88 -3.29 -5.87
C VAL A 114 8.80 -3.53 -6.93
N GLU A 115 7.59 -3.91 -6.53
CA GLU A 115 6.48 -4.08 -7.46
C GLU A 115 6.08 -2.76 -8.14
N GLY A 116 6.03 -1.66 -7.39
CA GLY A 116 5.73 -0.33 -7.94
C GLY A 116 6.76 0.11 -8.99
N VAL A 117 8.05 -0.16 -8.77
CA VAL A 117 9.10 0.12 -9.77
C VAL A 117 8.89 -0.72 -11.03
N LYS A 118 8.57 -2.01 -10.89
CA LYS A 118 8.28 -2.89 -12.04
C LYS A 118 7.12 -2.34 -12.86
N GLU A 119 6.01 -2.00 -12.19
CA GLU A 119 4.83 -1.42 -12.83
C GLU A 119 5.18 -0.12 -13.57
N SER A 120 5.91 0.80 -12.92
CA SER A 120 6.32 2.07 -13.52
C SER A 120 7.24 1.91 -14.73
N VAL A 121 8.19 0.96 -14.69
CA VAL A 121 9.04 0.64 -15.86
C VAL A 121 8.20 0.07 -17.00
N TYR A 122 7.31 -0.88 -16.72
CA TYR A 122 6.47 -1.49 -17.76
C TYR A 122 5.45 -0.51 -18.35
N GLU A 123 4.83 0.35 -17.53
CA GLU A 123 3.95 1.42 -18.01
C GLU A 123 4.75 2.37 -18.90
N PHE A 124 5.93 2.81 -18.46
CA PHE A 124 6.80 3.69 -19.24
C PHE A 124 7.12 3.08 -20.61
N VAL A 125 7.65 1.85 -20.64
CA VAL A 125 8.05 1.15 -21.87
C VAL A 125 6.88 0.96 -22.84
N LYS A 126 5.68 0.70 -22.30
CA LYS A 126 4.47 0.43 -23.07
C LYS A 126 3.86 1.71 -23.65
N GLU A 127 3.79 2.78 -22.86
CA GLU A 127 3.01 3.97 -23.18
C GLU A 127 3.85 5.09 -23.82
N ILE A 128 5.18 5.08 -23.65
CA ILE A 128 6.01 6.15 -24.24
C ILE A 128 6.19 5.96 -25.76
N GLU A 129 5.58 6.88 -26.50
CA GLU A 129 5.75 7.01 -27.95
C GLU A 129 6.27 8.41 -28.32
N PRO A 130 7.06 8.55 -29.41
CA PRO A 130 7.49 9.86 -29.90
C PRO A 130 6.32 10.83 -30.20
N SER A 131 5.18 10.28 -30.63
CA SER A 131 3.94 11.00 -30.92
C SER A 131 3.16 11.45 -29.69
N SER A 132 3.56 11.05 -28.48
CA SER A 132 2.85 11.39 -27.25
C SER A 132 2.91 12.90 -26.98
N PHE A 133 1.88 13.43 -26.33
CA PHE A 133 1.88 14.83 -25.88
C PHE A 133 2.99 15.04 -24.83
N GLU A 134 3.65 16.20 -24.86
CA GLU A 134 4.73 16.53 -23.92
C GLU A 134 4.30 16.38 -22.46
N GLY A 135 3.07 16.80 -22.11
CA GLY A 135 2.56 16.65 -20.75
C GLY A 135 2.45 15.18 -20.29
N GLU A 136 2.17 14.26 -21.21
CA GLU A 136 2.14 12.83 -20.90
C GLU A 136 3.55 12.26 -20.75
N LYS A 137 4.49 12.68 -21.60
CA LYS A 137 5.91 12.33 -21.46
C LYS A 137 6.47 12.81 -20.12
N THR A 138 6.14 14.04 -19.70
CA THR A 138 6.51 14.57 -18.37
C THR A 138 5.88 13.77 -17.23
N ARG A 139 4.60 13.40 -17.34
CA ARG A 139 3.93 12.56 -16.32
C ARG A 139 4.67 11.23 -16.16
N LEU A 140 4.86 10.51 -17.28
CA LEU A 140 5.51 9.20 -17.31
C LEU A 140 6.94 9.27 -16.76
N MET A 141 7.73 10.27 -17.16
CA MET A 141 9.09 10.45 -16.64
C MET A 141 9.13 10.71 -15.14
N ASN A 142 8.28 11.61 -14.64
CA ASN A 142 8.27 11.94 -13.22
C ASN A 142 7.81 10.75 -12.36
N CYS A 143 6.82 9.99 -12.81
CA CYS A 143 6.38 8.77 -12.12
C CYS A 143 7.52 7.76 -12.04
N LEU A 144 8.16 7.45 -13.17
CA LEU A 144 9.28 6.52 -13.23
C LEU A 144 10.44 6.95 -12.31
N TYR A 145 10.92 8.19 -12.43
CA TYR A 145 12.07 8.66 -11.67
C TYR A 145 11.77 8.78 -10.17
N LYS A 146 10.54 9.08 -9.79
CA LYS A 146 10.15 9.09 -8.38
C LYS A 146 10.24 7.69 -7.76
N ASP A 147 9.76 6.67 -8.47
CA ASP A 147 9.80 5.30 -7.96
C ASP A 147 11.22 4.74 -7.95
N MET A 148 12.03 5.05 -8.96
CA MET A 148 13.46 4.73 -9.00
C MET A 148 14.25 5.41 -7.87
N ASP A 149 13.96 6.69 -7.58
CA ASP A 149 14.58 7.45 -6.47
C ASP A 149 14.21 6.86 -5.10
N ASN A 150 12.97 6.39 -4.95
CA ASN A 150 12.53 5.69 -3.75
C ASN A 150 13.23 4.32 -3.58
N LEU A 151 13.43 3.56 -4.67
CA LEU A 151 14.18 2.31 -4.65
C LEU A 151 15.64 2.54 -4.27
N GLU A 152 16.29 3.53 -4.88
CA GLU A 152 17.67 3.89 -4.57
C GLU A 152 17.83 4.28 -3.10
N ARG A 153 16.89 5.07 -2.56
CA ARG A 153 16.84 5.37 -1.13
C ARG A 153 16.71 4.12 -0.27
N ALA A 154 15.88 3.16 -0.67
CA ALA A 154 15.75 1.89 0.04
C ALA A 154 17.05 1.08 0.01
N MET A 155 17.74 1.03 -1.14
CA MET A 155 19.04 0.36 -1.29
C MET A 155 20.11 1.01 -0.41
N GLN A 156 20.14 2.34 -0.33
CA GLN A 156 21.05 3.07 0.56
C GLN A 156 20.75 2.84 2.05
N LYS A 157 19.48 2.68 2.43
CA LYS A 157 19.07 2.53 3.84
C LYS A 157 19.17 1.09 4.37
N PHE A 158 18.74 0.12 3.58
CA PHE A 158 18.61 -1.28 4.01
C PHE A 158 19.72 -2.18 3.48
N GLY A 159 20.51 -1.68 2.52
CA GLY A 159 21.52 -2.45 1.81
C GLY A 159 20.97 -2.98 0.49
N GLN A 160 21.71 -2.74 -0.59
CA GLN A 160 21.34 -3.12 -1.95
C GLN A 160 21.01 -4.62 -2.08
N ASN A 161 21.85 -5.49 -1.50
CA ASN A 161 21.62 -6.94 -1.52
C ASN A 161 20.31 -7.34 -0.82
N GLU A 162 19.93 -6.65 0.25
CA GLU A 162 18.70 -6.94 0.98
C GLU A 162 17.47 -6.53 0.18
N VAL A 163 17.54 -5.41 -0.54
CA VAL A 163 16.47 -4.96 -1.44
C VAL A 163 16.35 -5.88 -2.66
N PHE A 164 17.47 -6.34 -3.21
CA PHE A 164 17.47 -7.27 -4.34
C PHE A 164 16.79 -8.60 -4.01
N ASN A 165 16.82 -9.07 -2.76
CA ASN A 165 16.09 -10.29 -2.37
C ASN A 165 14.56 -10.21 -2.59
N PHE A 166 14.01 -9.01 -2.83
CA PHE A 166 12.59 -8.81 -3.13
C PHE A 166 12.27 -8.85 -4.64
N PHE A 167 13.28 -8.94 -5.50
CA PHE A 167 13.14 -9.27 -6.92
C PHE A 167 13.14 -10.80 -7.10
N GLU A 168 12.35 -11.33 -8.04
CA GLU A 168 12.20 -12.77 -8.26
C GLU A 168 13.55 -13.45 -8.61
N ASN A 169 14.40 -12.74 -9.35
CA ASN A 169 15.76 -13.19 -9.71
C ASN A 169 16.85 -12.27 -9.14
N GLY A 170 16.57 -11.57 -8.05
CA GLY A 170 17.55 -10.68 -7.45
C GLY A 170 17.97 -9.53 -8.35
N GLU A 171 19.26 -9.21 -8.30
CA GLU A 171 19.89 -8.16 -9.12
C GLU A 171 19.70 -8.37 -10.63
N GLU A 172 19.59 -9.61 -11.10
CA GLU A 172 19.40 -9.89 -12.53
C GLU A 172 18.09 -9.31 -13.07
N GLU A 173 17.00 -9.39 -12.30
CA GLU A 173 15.71 -8.83 -12.71
C GLU A 173 15.77 -7.30 -12.74
N TYR A 174 16.42 -6.67 -11.75
CA TYR A 174 16.62 -5.21 -11.74
C TYR A 174 17.40 -4.75 -12.99
N ASN A 175 18.49 -5.44 -13.33
CA ASN A 175 19.27 -5.13 -14.53
C ASN A 175 18.46 -5.32 -15.83
N GLN A 176 17.56 -6.31 -15.88
CA GLN A 176 16.65 -6.48 -17.01
C GLN A 176 15.71 -5.29 -17.17
N LEU A 177 15.18 -4.74 -16.08
CA LEU A 177 14.33 -3.55 -16.11
C LEU A 177 15.10 -2.33 -16.64
N LEU A 178 16.35 -2.12 -16.23
CA LEU A 178 17.20 -1.05 -16.74
C LEU A 178 17.45 -1.19 -18.24
N ASN A 179 17.75 -2.39 -18.72
CA ASN A 179 17.95 -2.65 -20.14
C ASN A 179 16.72 -2.30 -20.99
N LEU A 180 15.50 -2.51 -20.46
CA LEU A 180 14.27 -2.11 -21.17
C LEU A 180 14.17 -0.60 -21.36
N LEU A 181 14.61 0.19 -20.38
CA LEU A 181 14.64 1.65 -20.49
C LEU A 181 15.65 2.10 -21.55
N ASP A 182 16.85 1.51 -21.55
CA ASP A 182 17.90 1.78 -22.54
C ASP A 182 17.46 1.43 -23.97
N GLU A 183 16.74 0.32 -24.14
CA GLU A 183 16.17 -0.09 -25.43
C GLU A 183 15.15 0.94 -25.95
N VAL A 184 14.30 1.46 -25.07
CA VAL A 184 13.29 2.46 -25.43
C VAL A 184 13.93 3.80 -25.80
N GLN A 185 14.95 4.24 -25.05
CA GLN A 185 15.71 5.45 -25.38
C GLN A 185 16.42 5.31 -26.73
N SER A 186 17.05 4.16 -26.98
CA SER A 186 17.70 3.86 -28.26
C SER A 186 16.71 3.84 -29.43
N ARG A 187 15.53 3.24 -29.23
CA ARG A 187 14.48 3.11 -30.25
C ARG A 187 13.86 4.46 -30.64
N THR A 188 13.60 5.31 -29.65
CA THR A 188 12.93 6.59 -29.85
C THR A 188 13.89 7.71 -30.26
N SER A 189 15.18 7.57 -29.93
CA SER A 189 16.19 8.62 -30.12
C SER A 189 15.80 9.95 -29.47
N GLU A 190 14.88 9.92 -28.51
CA GLU A 190 14.49 11.07 -27.71
C GLU A 190 15.36 11.13 -26.44
N ASP A 191 15.79 12.33 -26.12
CA ASP A 191 16.34 12.62 -24.80
C ASP A 191 15.17 12.79 -23.83
N PHE A 192 14.85 11.75 -23.07
CA PHE A 192 13.71 11.80 -22.15
C PHE A 192 13.97 12.65 -20.90
N GLU A 193 15.23 12.92 -20.56
CA GLU A 193 15.59 13.75 -19.41
C GLU A 193 15.06 15.18 -19.56
N GLN A 194 14.86 15.65 -20.80
CA GLN A 194 14.27 16.98 -21.04
C GLN A 194 12.84 17.13 -20.47
N TYR A 195 12.12 16.03 -20.28
CA TYR A 195 10.76 16.02 -19.74
C TYR A 195 10.72 15.81 -18.23
N LEU A 196 11.87 15.52 -17.60
CA LEU A 196 11.98 15.32 -16.17
C LEU A 196 11.89 16.66 -15.44
N THR A 197 10.87 16.80 -14.59
CA THR A 197 10.69 17.98 -13.72
C THR A 197 10.77 17.61 -12.24
N TYR A 198 10.68 16.33 -11.91
CA TYR A 198 11.08 15.79 -10.62
C TYR A 198 12.60 15.92 -10.46
N SER A 199 13.08 16.30 -9.27
CA SER A 199 14.50 16.38 -8.94
C SER A 199 14.85 15.25 -7.97
N PRO A 200 15.46 14.15 -8.46
CA PRO A 200 15.86 13.04 -7.61
C PRO A 200 16.89 13.48 -6.56
N ILE A 201 16.83 12.88 -5.38
CA ILE A 201 17.72 13.20 -4.27
C ILE A 201 18.73 12.07 -4.04
N TYR A 202 18.31 10.83 -4.28
CA TYR A 202 19.03 9.61 -3.97
C TYR A 202 19.51 8.90 -5.24
N LEU A 203 18.73 8.96 -6.32
CA LEU A 203 19.11 8.50 -7.66
C LEU A 203 20.23 9.41 -8.22
N PRO A 204 21.45 8.89 -8.44
CA PRO A 204 22.61 9.67 -8.86
C PRO A 204 22.57 10.13 -10.32
#